data_AF-A0A9D2FFQ5-F1
#
_entry.id   AF-A0A9D2FFQ5-F1
#
_cell.length_a   1.000
_cell.length_b   1.000
_cell.length_c   1.000
_cell.angle_alpha   90.00
_cell.angle_beta   90.00
_cell.angle_gamma   90.00
#
_symmetry.space_group_name_H-M   'P 1'
#
loop_
_entity.id
_entity.type
_entity.pdbx_description
1 polymer ?
#
loop_
_entity_poly.entity_id
_entity_poly.type
_entity_poly.pdbx_seq_one_letter_code
_entity_poly.pdbx_strand_id
1 'polypeptide(L)'
;MDSNTIITIVIAVAGLAFALFALNRSRASSGTPKARPAEAPAMPAPAAAPRAAAPAAPRAPQVEAGIPPEVVAVIAAAVCAMGGGKYTLRAVRRADRSAWARAGALDVTEPF
;
A
#
# COMPACT_ATOMS: atom_id res chain seq x y z
N MET A 1 28.74 -14.50 -17.71
CA MET A 1 28.09 -15.22 -16.60
C MET A 1 27.84 -16.63 -17.08
N ASP A 2 28.53 -17.59 -16.48
CA ASP A 2 28.39 -19.02 -16.77
C ASP A 2 27.06 -19.57 -16.24
N SER A 3 26.55 -20.63 -16.89
CA SER A 3 25.25 -21.22 -16.57
C SER A 3 25.14 -21.69 -15.12
N ASN A 4 26.24 -22.15 -14.52
CA ASN A 4 26.26 -22.55 -13.12
C ASN A 4 26.08 -21.36 -12.18
N THR A 5 26.76 -20.24 -12.46
CA THR A 5 26.57 -18.97 -11.73
C THR A 5 25.13 -18.45 -11.86
N ILE A 6 24.48 -18.63 -13.01
CA ILE A 6 23.07 -18.24 -13.18
C ILE A 6 22.15 -19.13 -12.32
N ILE A 7 22.36 -20.45 -12.34
CA ILE A 7 21.54 -21.41 -11.58
C ILE A 7 21.68 -21.17 -10.06
N THR A 8 22.89 -20.92 -9.57
CA THR A 8 23.12 -20.65 -8.13
C THR A 8 22.44 -19.37 -7.68
N ILE A 9 22.49 -18.30 -8.49
CA ILE A 9 21.79 -17.04 -8.20
C ILE A 9 20.28 -17.26 -8.14
N VAL A 10 19.71 -18.00 -9.10
CA VAL A 10 18.26 -18.27 -9.13
C VAL A 10 17.82 -19.06 -7.89
N ILE A 11 18.58 -20.09 -7.50
CA ILE A 11 18.28 -20.88 -6.30
C ILE A 11 18.40 -20.04 -5.03
N ALA A 12 19.45 -19.20 -4.93
CA ALA A 12 19.64 -18.33 -3.77
C ALA A 12 18.51 -17.31 -3.61
N VAL A 13 18.09 -16.68 -4.72
CA VAL A 13 16.98 -15.70 -4.72
C VAL A 13 15.64 -16.37 -4.42
N ALA A 14 15.36 -17.52 -5.03
CA ALA A 14 14.13 -18.27 -4.78
C ALA A 14 14.04 -18.78 -3.33
N GLY A 15 15.14 -19.30 -2.78
CA GLY A 15 15.23 -19.74 -1.39
C GLY A 15 15.02 -18.59 -0.40
N LEU A 16 15.62 -17.43 -0.65
CA LEU A 16 15.43 -16.23 0.17
C LEU A 16 13.98 -15.73 0.12
N ALA A 17 13.37 -15.69 -1.06
CA ALA A 17 11.96 -15.30 -1.20
C ALA A 17 11.03 -16.26 -0.45
N PHE A 18 11.27 -17.56 -0.54
CA PHE A 18 10.50 -18.57 0.20
C PHE A 18 10.67 -18.45 1.72
N ALA A 19 11.89 -18.21 2.19
CA ALA A 19 12.17 -17.99 3.61
C ALA A 19 11.43 -16.75 4.15
N LEU A 20 11.47 -15.64 3.41
CA LEU A 20 10.75 -14.42 3.79
C LEU A 20 9.22 -14.63 3.81
N PHE A 21 8.69 -15.37 2.84
CA PHE A 21 7.27 -15.75 2.81
C PHE A 21 6.88 -16.62 4.01
N ALA A 22 7.68 -17.62 4.35
CA ALA A 22 7.47 -18.51 5.50
C ALA A 22 7.56 -17.77 6.84
N LEU A 23 8.52 -16.84 6.98
CA LEU A 23 8.64 -16.00 8.18
C LEU A 23 7.43 -15.08 8.35
N ASN A 24 6.91 -14.50 7.27
CA ASN A 24 5.72 -13.65 7.32
C ASN A 24 4.46 -14.45 7.68
N ARG A 25 4.34 -15.68 7.17
CA ARG A 25 3.29 -16.66 7.52
C ARG A 25 3.37 -17.07 9.00
N SER A 26 4.57 -17.30 9.52
CA SER A 26 4.79 -17.69 10.92
C SER A 26 4.49 -16.55 11.91
N ARG A 27 4.84 -15.31 11.56
CA ARG A 27 4.44 -14.11 12.33
C ARG A 27 2.92 -13.90 12.32
N ALA A 28 2.22 -14.22 11.24
CA ALA A 28 0.76 -14.17 11.19
C ALA A 28 0.09 -15.31 12.00
N SER A 29 0.79 -16.42 12.28
CA SER A 29 0.26 -17.58 13.00
C SER A 29 0.48 -17.54 14.52
N SER A 30 1.27 -16.61 15.03
CA SER A 30 1.58 -16.47 16.47
C SER A 30 0.70 -15.44 17.19
N GLY A 31 -0.54 -15.25 16.72
CA GLY A 31 -1.56 -14.46 17.41
C GLY A 31 -2.41 -15.33 18.34
N THR A 32 -2.10 -15.36 19.63
CA THR A 32 -3.05 -15.79 20.67
C THR A 32 -4.17 -14.74 20.83
N PRO A 33 -5.46 -15.14 20.82
CA PRO A 33 -6.59 -14.21 20.89
C PRO A 33 -7.11 -14.00 22.33
N LYS A 34 -7.16 -12.75 22.81
CA LYS A 34 -7.97 -12.29 23.97
C LYS A 34 -7.89 -10.75 24.04
N ALA A 35 -8.91 -9.93 24.20
CA ALA A 35 -10.37 -10.04 24.26
C ALA A 35 -10.95 -8.67 23.88
N ARG A 36 -12.16 -8.66 23.30
CA ARG A 36 -13.05 -7.49 23.26
C ARG A 36 -13.77 -7.37 24.61
N PRO A 37 -13.90 -6.17 25.18
CA PRO A 37 -15.23 -5.59 25.45
C PRO A 37 -15.21 -4.07 25.17
N ALA A 38 -16.27 -3.29 24.96
CA ALA A 38 -17.71 -3.42 24.76
C ALA A 38 -18.18 -1.97 24.41
N GLU A 39 -19.26 -1.82 23.65
CA GLU A 39 -20.10 -0.60 23.54
C GLU A 39 -20.56 -0.13 24.95
N ALA A 40 -20.94 1.12 25.30
CA ALA A 40 -21.42 2.35 24.64
C ALA A 40 -21.34 3.52 25.70
N PRO A 41 -22.20 4.56 25.70
CA PRO A 41 -22.18 5.86 24.99
C PRO A 41 -22.01 7.10 25.93
N ALA A 42 -21.77 8.32 25.39
CA ALA A 42 -22.37 9.60 25.82
C ALA A 42 -21.67 10.85 25.21
N MET A 43 -22.45 11.67 24.48
CA MET A 43 -22.17 13.08 24.11
C MET A 43 -22.18 13.97 25.37
N PRO A 44 -21.52 15.15 25.41
CA PRO A 44 -21.99 16.32 24.64
C PRO A 44 -20.88 17.21 24.04
N ALA A 45 -21.25 17.92 22.97
CA ALA A 45 -20.47 18.98 22.34
C ALA A 45 -20.45 20.27 23.18
N PRO A 46 -19.35 21.05 23.09
CA PRO A 46 -19.46 22.52 23.17
C PRO A 46 -19.19 23.17 21.80
N ALA A 47 -20.04 24.13 21.46
CA ALA A 47 -20.00 24.88 20.20
C ALA A 47 -18.97 26.03 20.20
N ALA A 48 -18.44 26.26 18.99
CA ALA A 48 -17.99 27.53 18.38
C ALA A 48 -16.74 28.27 18.90
N ALA A 49 -15.69 28.26 18.07
CA ALA A 49 -14.94 29.46 17.71
C ALA A 49 -14.47 29.33 16.23
N PRO A 50 -14.63 30.37 15.39
CA PRO A 50 -14.27 30.31 13.97
C PRO A 50 -12.74 30.44 13.85
N ARG A 51 -12.04 29.30 13.83
CA ARG A 51 -10.60 29.29 13.62
C ARG A 51 -10.33 29.17 12.12
N ALA A 52 -9.85 30.29 11.58
CA ALA A 52 -9.11 30.50 10.33
C ALA A 52 -9.05 29.32 9.37
N ALA A 53 -9.48 29.56 8.12
CA ALA A 53 -9.34 28.66 6.98
C ALA A 53 -8.04 27.86 7.07
N ALA A 54 -8.17 26.59 7.50
CA ALA A 54 -7.06 25.66 7.46
C ALA A 54 -6.56 25.64 6.02
N PRO A 55 -5.24 25.70 5.77
CA PRO A 55 -4.70 25.53 4.43
C PRO A 55 -5.35 24.28 3.84
N ALA A 56 -5.98 24.44 2.66
CA ALA A 56 -6.79 23.41 2.03
C ALA A 56 -6.05 22.08 2.13
N ALA A 57 -6.58 21.18 2.96
CA ALA A 57 -6.02 19.86 3.13
C ALA A 57 -5.82 19.29 1.72
N PRO A 58 -4.60 18.85 1.34
CA PRO A 58 -4.39 18.27 0.03
C PRO A 58 -5.47 17.21 -0.14
N ARG A 59 -6.27 17.32 -1.21
CA ARG A 59 -7.40 16.42 -1.51
C ARG A 59 -6.95 15.02 -1.14
N ALA A 60 -7.50 14.48 -0.05
CA ALA A 60 -7.06 13.18 0.42
C ALA A 60 -7.25 12.22 -0.76
N PRO A 61 -6.19 11.47 -1.15
CA PRO A 61 -6.29 10.54 -2.26
C PRO A 61 -7.53 9.67 -2.06
N GLN A 62 -8.32 9.47 -3.11
CA GLN A 62 -9.50 8.62 -2.98
C GLN A 62 -9.03 7.19 -2.76
N VAL A 63 -9.12 6.71 -1.52
CA VAL A 63 -8.75 5.35 -1.13
C VAL A 63 -10.03 4.52 -1.06
N GLU A 64 -10.02 3.38 -1.76
CA GLU A 64 -11.13 2.42 -1.71
C GLU A 64 -11.30 1.80 -0.31
N ALA A 65 -12.55 1.60 0.12
CA ALA A 65 -12.86 1.01 1.42
C ALA A 65 -12.25 -0.39 1.55
N GLY A 66 -11.49 -0.63 2.63
CA GLY A 66 -10.79 -1.90 2.87
C GLY A 66 -9.32 -1.92 2.47
N ILE A 67 -8.75 -0.78 2.06
CA ILE A 67 -7.29 -0.61 1.92
C ILE A 67 -6.74 -0.03 3.22
N PRO A 68 -5.81 -0.72 3.91
CA PRO A 68 -5.23 -0.24 5.15
C PRO A 68 -4.31 0.98 4.90
N PRO A 69 -4.26 1.94 5.84
CA PRO A 69 -3.53 3.20 5.67
C PRO A 69 -2.02 2.99 5.51
N GLU A 70 -1.45 1.92 6.07
CA GLU A 70 -0.04 1.56 5.93
C GLU A 70 0.31 1.24 4.48
N VAL A 71 -0.59 0.57 3.77
CA VAL A 71 -0.40 0.24 2.34
C VAL A 71 -0.44 1.51 1.50
N VAL A 72 -1.34 2.44 1.81
CA VAL A 72 -1.41 3.74 1.13
C VAL A 72 -0.12 4.54 1.36
N ALA A 73 0.40 4.55 2.58
CA ALA A 73 1.65 5.22 2.92
C ALA A 73 2.86 4.61 2.17
N VAL A 74 2.94 3.28 2.10
CA VAL A 74 3.99 2.57 1.35
C VAL A 74 3.91 2.89 -0.15
N ILE A 75 2.71 2.90 -0.74
CA ILE A 75 2.52 3.28 -2.14
C ILE A 75 2.92 4.73 -2.38
N ALA A 76 2.49 5.65 -1.51
CA ALA A 76 2.85 7.06 -1.61
C ALA A 76 4.37 7.26 -1.53
N ALA A 77 5.06 6.57 -0.61
CA ALA A 77 6.51 6.61 -0.50
C ALA A 77 7.21 6.03 -1.75
N ALA A 78 6.73 4.90 -2.28
CA ALA A 78 7.29 4.28 -3.48
C ALA A 78 7.15 5.19 -4.72
N VAL A 79 5.98 5.80 -4.91
CA VAL A 79 5.75 6.77 -6.01
C VAL A 79 6.65 8.00 -5.83
N CYS A 80 6.83 8.47 -4.60
CA CYS A 80 7.76 9.56 -4.32
C CYS A 80 9.21 9.17 -4.67
N ALA A 81 9.64 7.95 -4.35
CA ALA A 81 10.98 7.45 -4.64
C ALA A 81 11.23 7.26 -6.15
N MET A 82 10.28 6.68 -6.89
CA MET A 82 10.41 6.50 -8.35
C MET A 82 10.26 7.82 -9.10
N GLY A 83 9.38 8.68 -8.61
CA GLY A 83 9.02 9.94 -9.23
C GLY A 83 9.91 11.10 -8.81
N GLY A 84 10.72 11.04 -7.77
CA GLY A 84 11.42 12.23 -7.25
C GLY A 84 10.48 13.40 -6.94
N GLY A 85 9.20 13.14 -6.62
CA GLY A 85 8.21 14.15 -6.28
C GLY A 85 7.39 14.78 -7.43
N LYS A 86 7.61 14.42 -8.71
CA LYS A 86 6.78 14.97 -9.84
C LYS A 86 5.36 14.41 -9.92
N TYR A 87 5.07 13.28 -9.28
CA TYR A 87 3.75 12.62 -9.37
C TYR A 87 2.96 12.76 -8.06
N THR A 88 1.65 13.01 -8.20
CA THR A 88 0.72 13.11 -7.06
C THR A 88 -0.22 11.92 -7.04
N LEU A 89 -0.43 11.35 -5.84
CA LEU A 89 -1.35 10.24 -5.65
C LEU A 89 -2.79 10.75 -5.73
N ARG A 90 -3.53 10.37 -6.78
CA ARG A 90 -4.94 10.75 -6.99
C ARG A 90 -5.93 9.79 -6.34
N ALA A 91 -5.67 8.50 -6.46
CA ALA A 91 -6.54 7.44 -5.96
C ALA A 91 -5.74 6.16 -5.71
N VAL A 92 -6.20 5.35 -4.76
CA VAL A 92 -5.69 4.00 -4.49
C VAL A 92 -6.88 3.05 -4.49
N ARG A 93 -6.83 2.05 -5.37
CA ARG A 93 -7.88 1.05 -5.55
C ARG A 93 -7.27 -0.33 -5.69
N ARG A 94 -8.01 -1.36 -5.32
CA ARG A 94 -7.59 -2.74 -5.62
C ARG A 94 -7.84 -3.00 -7.10
N ALA A 95 -6.75 -3.23 -7.82
CA ALA A 95 -6.84 -3.60 -9.23
C ALA A 95 -6.89 -5.12 -9.37
N ASP A 96 -7.80 -5.60 -10.21
CA ASP A 96 -7.89 -6.98 -10.63
C ASP A 96 -6.91 -7.27 -11.78
N ARG A 97 -6.70 -8.56 -12.09
CA ARG A 97 -5.72 -8.99 -13.11
C ARG A 97 -5.99 -8.37 -14.49
N SER A 98 -7.26 -8.15 -14.85
CA SER A 98 -7.61 -7.57 -16.15
C SER A 98 -7.28 -6.08 -16.22
N ALA A 99 -7.48 -5.33 -15.13
CA ALA A 99 -7.10 -3.93 -15.03
C ALA A 99 -5.59 -3.72 -15.19
N TRP A 100 -4.76 -4.59 -14.58
CA TRP A 100 -3.30 -4.54 -14.72
C TRP A 100 -2.83 -4.84 -16.14
N ALA A 101 -3.39 -5.89 -16.76
CA ALA A 101 -3.03 -6.24 -18.13
C ALA A 101 -3.36 -5.11 -19.12
N ARG A 102 -4.49 -4.43 -18.91
CA ARG A 102 -4.93 -3.32 -19.75
C ARG A 102 -4.08 -2.06 -19.55
N ALA A 103 -3.64 -1.78 -18.33
CA ALA A 103 -2.75 -0.65 -18.04
C ALA A 103 -1.42 -0.77 -18.79
N GLY A 104 -0.76 -1.94 -18.72
CA GLY A 104 0.49 -2.16 -19.45
C GLY A 104 0.35 -2.11 -20.97
N ALA A 105 -0.80 -2.53 -21.51
CA ALA A 105 -1.08 -2.40 -22.94
C ALA A 105 -1.21 -0.93 -23.37
N LEU A 106 -1.80 -0.08 -22.53
CA LEU A 106 -1.92 1.35 -22.81
C LEU A 106 -0.56 2.04 -22.77
N ASP A 107 0.28 1.76 -21.78
CA ASP A 107 1.62 2.33 -21.64
C ASP A 107 2.51 2.09 -22.88
N VAL A 108 2.37 0.94 -23.55
CA VAL A 108 3.16 0.61 -24.76
C VAL A 108 2.62 1.31 -26.02
N THR A 109 1.39 1.82 -25.96
CA THR A 109 0.73 2.49 -27.10
C THR A 109 0.73 4.01 -27.00
N GLU A 110 1.28 4.59 -25.92
CA GLU A 110 1.39 6.05 -25.81
C GLU A 110 2.48 6.58 -26.77
N PRO A 111 2.23 7.67 -27.52
CA PRO A 111 3.23 8.27 -28.41
C PRO A 111 4.41 8.85 -27.59
N PHE A 112 5.62 8.71 -28.14
CA PHE A 112 6.87 9.17 -27.52
C PHE A 112 7.13 10.67 -27.71
#